data_AF-A0A4R4Y4K8-F1
#
_entry.id   AF-A0A4R4Y4K8-F1
#
_cell.length_a   1.000
_cell.length_b   1.000
_cell.length_c   1.000
_cell.angle_alpha   90.00
_cell.angle_beta   90.00
_cell.angle_gamma   90.00
#
_symmetry.space_group_name_H-M   'P 1'
#
loop_
_entity.id
_entity.type
_entity.pdbx_description
1 polymer ?
#
loop_
_entity_poly.entity_id
_entity_poly.type
_entity_poly.pdbx_seq_one_letter_code
_entity_poly.pdbx_strand_id
1 'polypeptide(L)'
;MTRTEDLSAAFADGPALHAGLDEKLTAALRAAVPLRMLEIRGWTDRQRANDAAWVQELMRGGAAADELLYGVKGGRPAAAFGALVRGLAVLAYVEGGVELAGLHWCAEPHIECPSRPPWTHLEEAVPG
;
A
#
# COMPACT_ATOMS: atom_id res chain seq x y z
N MET A 1 15.61 -28.29 28.27
CA MET A 1 15.99 -26.88 28.54
C MET A 1 15.83 -26.11 27.25
N THR A 2 14.92 -25.15 27.30
CA THR A 2 14.17 -24.50 26.23
C THR A 2 15.02 -23.53 25.40
N ARG A 3 15.23 -23.85 24.14
CA ARG A 3 15.75 -22.95 23.10
C ARG A 3 14.56 -22.15 22.56
N THR A 4 14.06 -21.24 23.38
CA THR A 4 12.93 -20.35 23.06
C THR A 4 13.36 -18.90 23.22
N GLU A 5 14.60 -18.59 22.87
CA GLU A 5 15.09 -17.23 22.86
C GLU A 5 15.40 -16.89 21.40
N ASP A 6 14.69 -15.85 20.96
CA ASP A 6 15.05 -14.98 19.86
C ASP A 6 14.57 -15.28 18.43
N LEU A 7 13.33 -15.74 18.29
CA LEU A 7 12.60 -15.52 17.04
C LEU A 7 12.22 -14.04 16.86
N SER A 8 12.17 -13.23 17.92
CA SER A 8 11.82 -11.81 17.79
C SER A 8 12.90 -11.00 17.08
N ALA A 9 14.19 -11.28 17.31
CA ALA A 9 15.27 -10.59 16.60
C ALA A 9 15.24 -10.84 15.08
N ALA A 10 14.83 -12.02 14.64
CA ALA A 10 14.70 -12.34 13.22
C ALA A 10 13.62 -11.49 12.50
N PHE A 11 12.68 -10.91 13.24
CA PHE A 11 11.64 -10.01 12.72
C PHE A 11 11.85 -8.54 13.13
N ALA A 12 12.89 -8.23 13.91
CA ALA A 12 13.16 -6.89 14.42
C ALA A 12 13.88 -5.98 13.42
N ASP A 13 14.56 -6.54 12.41
CA ASP A 13 15.33 -5.81 11.40
C ASP A 13 14.53 -5.45 10.13
N GLY A 14 13.21 -5.65 10.14
CA GLY A 14 12.36 -5.06 9.10
C GLY A 14 12.39 -3.54 9.24
N PRO A 15 12.51 -2.76 8.14
CA PRO A 15 12.39 -1.29 8.23
C PRO A 15 11.12 -1.02 9.01
N ALA A 16 11.17 -0.17 10.03
CA ALA A 16 10.04 0.13 10.90
C ALA A 16 8.80 0.28 10.03
N LEU A 17 8.01 -0.81 9.94
CA LEU A 17 6.85 -0.86 9.08
C LEU A 17 6.03 0.35 9.52
N HIS A 18 5.48 1.16 8.62
CA HIS A 18 4.69 2.36 8.96
C HIS A 18 5.42 3.57 9.60
N ALA A 19 6.71 3.82 9.33
CA ALA A 19 7.38 5.04 9.79
C ALA A 19 6.60 6.32 9.39
N GLY A 20 5.97 6.97 10.38
CA GLY A 20 5.23 8.23 10.20
C GLY A 20 3.72 8.11 10.01
N LEU A 21 3.14 6.90 10.00
CA LEU A 21 1.68 6.70 10.04
C LEU A 21 1.23 6.17 11.40
N ASP A 22 0.04 6.55 11.86
CA ASP A 22 -0.55 5.93 13.05
C ASP A 22 -0.96 4.47 12.77
N GLU A 23 -1.04 3.67 13.83
CA GLU A 23 -1.34 2.24 13.75
C GLU A 23 -2.70 1.94 13.11
N LYS A 24 -3.72 2.79 13.33
CA LYS A 24 -5.07 2.59 12.81
C LYS A 24 -5.11 2.85 11.31
N LEU A 25 -4.50 3.95 10.86
CA LEU A 25 -4.38 4.24 9.43
C LEU A 25 -3.59 3.15 8.72
N THR A 26 -2.50 2.68 9.33
CA THR A 26 -1.71 1.55 8.82
C THR A 26 -2.54 0.29 8.64
N ALA A 27 -3.27 -0.12 9.68
CA ALA A 27 -4.14 -1.30 9.62
C ALA A 27 -5.25 -1.13 8.57
N ALA A 28 -5.84 0.06 8.47
CA ALA A 28 -6.87 0.38 7.50
C ALA A 28 -6.33 0.28 6.06
N LEU A 29 -5.15 0.84 5.77
CA LEU A 29 -4.53 0.78 4.44
C LEU A 29 -4.13 -0.65 4.04
N ARG A 30 -3.56 -1.43 4.97
CA ARG A 30 -3.22 -2.84 4.75
C ARG A 30 -4.41 -3.69 4.33
N ALA A 31 -5.62 -3.36 4.79
CA ALA A 31 -6.83 -4.07 4.40
C ALA A 31 -7.50 -3.47 3.16
N ALA A 32 -7.66 -2.15 3.11
CA ALA A 32 -8.48 -1.48 2.10
C ALA A 32 -7.81 -1.45 0.72
N VAL A 33 -6.49 -1.27 0.65
CA VAL A 33 -5.78 -1.20 -0.65
C VAL A 33 -5.84 -2.55 -1.38
N PRO A 34 -5.52 -3.70 -0.77
CA PRO A 34 -5.67 -5.00 -1.45
C PRO A 34 -7.10 -5.30 -1.87
N LEU A 35 -8.10 -4.96 -1.04
CA LEU A 35 -9.50 -5.14 -1.41
C LEU A 35 -9.84 -4.33 -2.67
N ARG A 36 -9.40 -3.07 -2.73
CA ARG A 36 -9.61 -2.22 -3.90
C ARG A 36 -8.87 -2.74 -5.13
N MET A 37 -7.65 -3.26 -4.99
CA MET A 37 -6.91 -3.90 -6.09
C MET A 37 -7.71 -5.09 -6.65
N LEU A 38 -8.30 -5.92 -5.79
CA LEU A 38 -9.15 -7.03 -6.23
C LEU A 38 -10.38 -6.56 -7.03
N GLU A 39 -11.02 -5.46 -6.62
CA GLU A 39 -12.16 -4.88 -7.34
C GLU A 39 -11.79 -4.38 -8.75
N ILE A 40 -10.59 -3.80 -8.90
CA ILE A 40 -10.15 -3.19 -10.17
C ILE A 40 -9.28 -4.12 -11.01
N ARG A 41 -9.07 -5.37 -10.60
CA ARG A 41 -8.17 -6.31 -11.28
C ARG A 41 -8.48 -6.51 -12.76
N GLY A 42 -9.77 -6.46 -13.13
CA GLY A 42 -10.23 -6.63 -14.50
C GLY A 42 -10.33 -5.31 -15.29
N TRP A 43 -9.94 -4.19 -14.71
CA TRP A 43 -10.01 -2.90 -15.38
C TRP A 43 -8.94 -2.80 -16.48
N THR A 44 -9.26 -2.03 -17.51
CA THR A 44 -8.31 -1.60 -18.54
C THR A 44 -7.44 -0.46 -18.03
N ASP A 45 -6.30 -0.23 -18.67
CA ASP A 45 -5.40 0.88 -18.30
C ASP A 45 -6.08 2.24 -18.41
N ARG A 46 -6.98 2.41 -19.38
CA ARG A 46 -7.80 3.62 -19.50
C ARG A 46 -8.72 3.83 -18.30
N GLN A 47 -9.35 2.76 -17.79
CA GLN A 47 -10.21 2.87 -16.61
C GLN A 47 -9.39 3.22 -15.36
N ARG A 48 -8.20 2.60 -15.19
CA ARG A 48 -7.26 2.94 -14.13
C ARG A 48 -6.78 4.40 -14.23
N ALA A 49 -6.40 4.86 -15.43
CA ALA A 49 -5.98 6.24 -15.66
C ALA A 49 -7.07 7.26 -15.34
N ASN A 50 -8.33 6.97 -15.71
CA ASN A 50 -9.46 7.82 -15.36
C ASN A 50 -9.67 7.91 -13.83
N ASP A 51 -9.51 6.79 -13.12
CA ASP A 51 -9.61 6.75 -11.65
C ASP A 51 -8.50 7.57 -11.00
N ALA A 52 -7.26 7.43 -11.48
CA ALA A 52 -6.11 8.21 -11.01
C ALA A 52 -6.32 9.72 -11.20
N ALA A 53 -6.82 10.14 -12.37
CA ALA A 53 -7.10 11.55 -12.65
C ALA A 53 -8.16 12.12 -11.70
N TRP A 54 -9.20 11.34 -11.37
CA TRP A 54 -10.22 11.75 -10.41
C TRP A 54 -9.67 11.86 -8.98
N VAL A 55 -8.85 10.89 -8.55
CA VAL A 55 -8.18 10.95 -7.24
C VAL A 55 -7.25 12.14 -7.15
N GLN A 56 -6.49 12.42 -8.21
CA GLN A 56 -5.61 13.59 -8.28
C GLN A 56 -6.38 14.87 -8.03
N GLU A 57 -7.55 15.05 -8.64
CA GLU A 57 -8.36 16.26 -8.45
C GLU A 57 -8.88 16.39 -7.01
N LEU A 58 -9.26 15.29 -6.37
CA LEU A 58 -9.68 15.32 -4.95
C LEU A 58 -8.53 15.61 -3.99
N MET A 59 -7.33 15.15 -4.31
CA MET A 59 -6.14 15.37 -3.49
C MET A 59 -5.46 16.71 -3.78
N ARG A 60 -5.76 17.32 -4.94
CA ARG A 60 -5.22 18.62 -5.35
C ARG A 60 -5.64 19.70 -4.35
N GLY A 61 -4.66 20.44 -3.86
CA GLY A 61 -4.86 21.54 -2.90
C GLY A 61 -4.68 21.15 -1.43
N GLY A 62 -4.32 19.90 -1.11
CA GLY A 62 -3.91 19.48 0.25
C GLY A 62 -5.05 19.31 1.25
N ALA A 63 -6.24 19.86 1.00
CA ALA A 63 -7.38 19.79 1.92
C ALA A 63 -7.77 18.36 2.32
N ALA A 64 -7.72 17.39 1.40
CA ALA A 64 -8.00 15.99 1.70
C ALA A 64 -6.88 15.33 2.54
N ALA A 65 -5.63 15.76 2.36
CA ALA A 65 -4.50 15.29 3.18
C ALA A 65 -4.57 15.88 4.59
N ASP A 66 -4.86 17.17 4.72
CA ASP A 66 -5.04 17.83 6.01
C ASP A 66 -6.22 17.25 6.79
N GLU A 67 -7.31 16.96 6.09
CA GLU A 67 -8.47 16.24 6.60
C GLU A 67 -8.09 14.87 7.17
N LEU A 68 -7.24 14.10 6.47
CA LEU A 68 -6.78 12.79 6.92
C LEU A 68 -5.85 12.86 8.12
N LEU A 69 -4.92 13.82 8.13
CA LEU A 69 -3.85 13.91 9.13
C LEU A 69 -4.25 14.67 10.39
N TYR A 70 -5.00 15.76 10.24
CA TYR A 70 -5.31 16.67 11.33
C TYR A 70 -6.78 16.63 11.74
N GLY A 71 -7.65 16.13 10.86
CA GLY A 71 -9.09 16.21 11.03
C GLY A 71 -9.58 17.65 10.92
N VAL A 72 -10.57 17.90 10.09
CA VAL A 72 -11.17 19.23 9.93
C VAL A 72 -12.63 19.21 10.36
N LYS A 73 -13.07 20.25 11.07
CA LYS A 73 -14.46 20.36 11.53
C LYS A 73 -15.39 20.47 10.32
N GLY A 74 -16.35 19.55 10.22
CA GLY A 74 -17.27 19.48 9.06
C GLY A 74 -16.66 18.84 7.81
N GLY A 75 -15.46 18.25 7.95
CA GLY A 75 -14.80 17.51 6.90
C GLY A 75 -15.47 16.17 6.55
N ARG A 76 -14.97 15.56 5.49
CA ARG A 76 -15.35 14.24 4.95
C ARG A 76 -14.16 13.26 5.00
N PRO A 77 -13.68 12.83 6.19
CA PRO A 77 -12.47 12.01 6.30
C PRO A 77 -12.60 10.65 5.63
N ALA A 78 -13.81 10.08 5.60
CA ALA A 78 -14.08 8.85 4.88
C ALA A 78 -13.93 9.01 3.35
N ALA A 79 -14.29 10.18 2.80
CA ALA A 79 -14.11 10.45 1.37
C ALA A 79 -12.63 10.63 1.02
N ALA A 80 -11.88 11.33 1.88
CA ALA A 80 -10.43 11.48 1.71
C ALA A 80 -9.71 10.12 1.82
N PHE A 81 -10.09 9.28 2.79
CA PHE A 81 -9.53 7.93 2.93
C PHE A 81 -9.84 7.07 1.70
N GLY A 82 -11.09 7.11 1.23
CA GLY A 82 -11.48 6.39 0.00
C GLY A 82 -10.70 6.87 -1.23
N ALA A 83 -10.42 8.17 -1.35
CA ALA A 83 -9.59 8.72 -2.42
C ALA A 83 -8.14 8.22 -2.30
N LEU A 84 -7.56 8.20 -1.09
CA LEU A 84 -6.21 7.67 -0.85
C LEU A 84 -6.11 6.18 -1.24
N VAL A 85 -7.05 5.36 -0.78
CA VAL A 85 -7.11 3.93 -1.11
C VAL A 85 -7.21 3.69 -2.61
N ARG A 86 -8.05 4.46 -3.32
CA ARG A 86 -8.18 4.36 -4.78
C ARG A 86 -6.88 4.73 -5.49
N GLY A 87 -6.24 5.83 -5.09
CA GLY A 87 -4.97 6.27 -5.67
C GLY A 87 -3.89 5.20 -5.52
N LEU A 88 -3.70 4.68 -4.31
CA LEU A 88 -2.72 3.63 -4.02
C LEU A 88 -3.02 2.35 -4.80
N ALA A 89 -4.28 1.90 -4.82
CA ALA A 89 -4.66 0.69 -5.55
C ALA A 89 -4.42 0.80 -7.06
N VAL A 90 -4.64 1.97 -7.65
CA VAL A 90 -4.34 2.20 -9.08
C VAL A 90 -2.84 2.23 -9.32
N LEU A 91 -2.08 2.93 -8.47
CA LEU A 91 -0.62 3.01 -8.59
C LEU A 91 0.06 1.65 -8.38
N ALA A 92 -0.56 0.72 -7.65
CA ALA A 92 -0.06 -0.64 -7.51
C ALA A 92 0.02 -1.41 -8.86
N TYR A 93 -0.68 -0.97 -9.91
CA TYR A 93 -0.60 -1.54 -11.26
C TYR A 93 0.49 -0.92 -12.14
N VAL A 94 1.18 0.12 -11.67
CA VAL A 94 2.36 0.66 -12.36
C VAL A 94 3.52 -0.32 -12.17
N GLU A 95 4.49 -0.31 -13.10
CA GLU A 95 5.72 -1.09 -12.98
C GLU A 95 6.41 -0.81 -11.62
N GLY A 96 6.76 -1.87 -10.90
CA GLY A 96 7.31 -1.79 -9.54
C GLY A 96 6.27 -1.59 -8.43
N GLY A 97 5.08 -1.06 -8.74
CA GLY A 97 4.01 -0.79 -7.77
C GLY A 97 4.15 0.56 -7.06
N VAL A 98 3.65 0.65 -5.83
CA VAL A 98 3.64 1.90 -5.05
C VAL A 98 4.05 1.64 -3.60
N GLU A 99 4.85 2.56 -3.06
CA GLU A 99 5.26 2.58 -1.66
C GLU A 99 4.73 3.84 -0.95
N LEU A 100 4.22 3.67 0.27
CA LEU A 100 3.85 4.75 1.18
C LEU A 100 4.22 4.36 2.62
N ALA A 101 5.10 5.15 3.25
CA ALA A 101 5.50 4.98 4.65
C ALA A 101 5.93 3.54 5.01
N GLY A 102 6.72 2.90 4.14
CA GLY A 102 7.16 1.51 4.33
C GLY A 102 6.08 0.45 4.11
N LEU A 103 4.90 0.82 3.57
CA LEU A 103 3.91 -0.10 3.03
C LEU A 103 4.07 -0.15 1.51
N HIS A 104 4.13 -1.36 0.95
CA HIS A 104 4.30 -1.57 -0.48
C HIS A 104 3.15 -2.39 -1.07
N TRP A 105 2.64 -1.96 -2.23
CA TRP A 105 1.64 -2.70 -3.00
C TRP A 105 2.04 -2.77 -4.47
N CYS A 106 2.03 -3.97 -5.05
CA CYS A 106 2.26 -4.21 -6.47
C CYS A 106 1.29 -5.27 -6.99
N ALA A 107 0.86 -5.11 -8.25
CA ALA A 107 -0.04 -6.04 -8.91
C ALA A 107 0.70 -7.26 -9.49
N GLU A 108 1.96 -7.08 -9.89
CA GLU A 108 2.80 -8.13 -10.47
C GLU A 108 4.01 -8.41 -9.56
N PRO A 109 4.46 -9.68 -9.45
CA PRO A 109 5.73 -10.04 -8.84
C PRO A 109 6.92 -9.30 -9.47
N HIS A 110 7.91 -8.95 -8.64
CA HIS A 110 9.19 -8.43 -9.10
C HIS A 110 10.30 -8.75 -8.09
N ILE A 111 11.55 -8.84 -8.58
CA ILE A 111 12.71 -9.39 -7.85
C ILE A 111 13.04 -8.60 -6.57
N GLU A 112 12.73 -7.31 -6.55
CA GLU A 112 13.06 -6.40 -5.44
C GLU A 112 11.81 -6.01 -4.64
N CYS A 113 10.80 -6.88 -4.60
CA CYS A 113 9.52 -6.57 -3.98
C CYS A 113 9.64 -6.48 -2.44
N PRO A 114 9.46 -5.29 -1.83
CA PRO A 114 9.61 -5.11 -0.38
C PRO A 114 8.60 -5.92 0.46
N SER A 115 7.47 -6.28 -0.13
CA SER A 115 6.42 -7.06 0.53
C SER A 115 6.57 -8.57 0.36
N ARG A 116 7.57 -9.04 -0.40
CA ARG A 116 7.91 -10.46 -0.54
C ARG A 116 9.29 -10.74 0.06
N PRO A 117 9.43 -11.78 0.89
CA PRO A 117 10.74 -12.13 1.40
C PRO A 117 11.62 -12.72 0.29
N PRO A 118 12.94 -12.51 0.32
CA PRO A 118 13.85 -12.80 -0.78
C PRO A 118 13.89 -14.29 -1.20
N TRP A 119 13.50 -15.21 -0.31
CA TRP A 119 13.42 -16.64 -0.64
C TRP A 119 12.23 -17.01 -1.55
N THR A 120 11.25 -16.13 -1.74
CA THR A 120 10.12 -16.40 -2.66
C THR A 120 10.47 -16.28 -4.14
N HIS A 121 11.67 -15.80 -4.48
CA HIS A 121 12.18 -15.75 -5.86
C HIS A 121 13.05 -16.96 -6.24
N LEU A 122 13.31 -17.87 -5.29
CA LEU A 122 14.18 -19.04 -5.53
C LEU A 122 13.55 -20.05 -6.50
N GLU A 123 12.23 -20.07 -6.64
CA GLU A 123 11.52 -20.96 -7.58
C GLU A 123 11.54 -20.45 -9.03
N GLU A 124 11.70 -19.14 -9.24
CA GLU A 124 11.83 -18.53 -10.58
C GLU A 124 13.24 -18.71 -11.19
N ALA A 125 14.21 -19.09 -10.36
CA ALA A 125 15.61 -19.30 -10.74
C ALA A 125 15.96 -20.76 -11.10
N VAL A 126 14.98 -21.68 -11.16
CA VAL A 126 15.22 -23.06 -11.60
C VAL A 126 14.99 -23.15 -13.12
N PRO A 127 16.04 -23.14 -13.95
CA PRO A 127 15.89 -23.47 -15.36
C PRO A 127 15.45 -24.94 -15.47
N GLY A 128 14.36 -25.17 -16.20
CA GLY A 128 13.97 -26.49 -16.69
C GLY A 128 14.89 -26.98 -17.81
#